data_AF-A0A519PXF1-F1
#
_entry.id   AF-A0A519PXF1-F1
#
_cell.length_a   1.000
_cell.length_b   1.000
_cell.length_c   1.000
_cell.angle_alpha   90.00
_cell.angle_beta   90.00
_cell.angle_gamma   90.00
#
_symmetry.space_group_name_H-M   'P 1'
#
loop_
_entity.id
_entity.type
_entity.pdbx_description
1 polymer ?
#
loop_
_entity_poly.entity_id
_entity_poly.type
_entity_poly.pdbx_seq_one_letter_code
_entity_poly.pdbx_strand_id
1 'polypeptide(L)'
;MADPHATTDHADHDAAAYQHGKMEITEQAATYSAFMVLSKWGALAIACALLFLVLWFQQGGSFIAGLGAAVVLAVVGFFALKSKRAH
;
A
#
# COMPACT_ATOMS: atom_id res chain seq x y z
N MET A 1 -50.37 8.23 -9.71
CA MET A 1 -49.43 7.11 -9.55
C MET A 1 -48.28 7.40 -10.50
N ALA A 2 -47.07 7.67 -9.99
CA ALA A 2 -45.90 7.84 -10.86
C ALA A 2 -45.60 6.50 -11.55
N ASP A 3 -45.29 6.53 -12.85
CA ASP A 3 -44.97 5.34 -13.63
C ASP A 3 -43.66 4.73 -13.11
N PRO A 4 -43.67 3.49 -12.58
CA PRO A 4 -42.47 2.87 -12.01
C PRO A 4 -41.36 2.66 -13.05
N HIS A 5 -41.68 2.58 -14.33
CA HIS A 5 -40.70 2.35 -15.41
C HIS A 5 -39.83 3.59 -15.70
N ALA A 6 -40.38 4.79 -15.53
CA ALA A 6 -39.64 6.04 -15.75
C ALA A 6 -38.46 6.22 -14.76
N THR A 7 -38.50 5.53 -13.61
CA THR A 7 -37.42 5.59 -12.61
C THR A 7 -36.28 4.61 -12.86
N THR A 8 -36.49 3.56 -13.66
CA THR A 8 -35.50 2.50 -13.93
C THR A 8 -34.89 2.57 -15.32
N ASP A 9 -35.46 3.34 -16.25
CA ASP A 9 -34.97 3.47 -17.63
C ASP A 9 -33.45 3.75 -17.73
N HIS A 10 -32.89 4.61 -16.87
CA HIS A 10 -31.45 4.88 -16.84
C HIS A 10 -30.62 3.65 -16.44
N ALA A 11 -31.08 2.88 -15.45
CA ALA A 11 -30.41 1.66 -15.00
C ALA A 11 -30.53 0.52 -16.01
N ASP A 12 -31.67 0.43 -16.71
CA ASP A 12 -31.93 -0.57 -17.75
C ASP A 12 -31.09 -0.30 -19.01
N HIS A 13 -30.88 0.98 -19.37
CA HIS A 13 -29.96 1.37 -20.43
C HIS A 13 -28.49 1.09 -20.09
N ASP A 14 -28.07 1.33 -18.84
CA ASP A 14 -26.71 1.04 -18.37
C ASP A 14 -26.44 -0.47 -18.32
N ALA A 15 -27.44 -1.28 -17.95
CA ALA A 15 -27.35 -2.74 -17.96
C ALA A 15 -27.18 -3.31 -19.39
N ALA A 16 -27.83 -2.70 -20.40
CA ALA A 16 -27.70 -3.11 -21.80
C ALA A 16 -26.35 -2.68 -22.44
N ALA A 17 -25.74 -1.59 -21.96
CA ALA A 17 -24.43 -1.11 -22.42
C ALA A 17 -23.25 -1.78 -21.70
N TYR A 18 -23.49 -2.40 -20.53
CA TYR A 18 -22.46 -3.08 -19.76
C TYR A 18 -21.84 -4.26 -20.54
N GLN A 19 -20.52 -4.21 -20.72
CA GLN A 19 -19.74 -5.32 -21.25
C GLN A 19 -18.80 -5.86 -20.16
N HIS A 20 -19.01 -7.13 -19.80
CA HIS A 20 -18.22 -7.77 -18.76
C HIS A 20 -16.71 -7.72 -19.07
N GLY A 21 -15.92 -7.25 -18.10
CA GLY A 21 -14.45 -7.18 -18.21
C GLY A 21 -13.90 -6.11 -19.17
N LYS A 22 -14.76 -5.23 -19.71
CA LYS A 22 -14.35 -4.10 -20.57
C LYS A 22 -14.30 -2.76 -19.82
N MET A 23 -14.58 -2.77 -18.53
CA MET A 23 -14.44 -1.59 -17.68
C MET A 23 -12.97 -1.15 -17.64
N GLU A 24 -12.75 0.15 -17.78
CA GLU A 24 -11.47 0.81 -17.58
C GLU A 24 -11.01 0.59 -16.12
N ILE A 25 -9.74 0.17 -15.90
CA ILE A 25 -9.21 -0.16 -14.57
C ILE A 25 -7.95 0.63 -14.16
N THR A 26 -7.61 1.69 -14.88
CA THR A 26 -6.36 2.45 -14.69
C THR A 26 -6.28 3.03 -13.28
N GLU A 27 -7.38 3.56 -12.76
CA GLU A 27 -7.42 4.15 -11.42
C GLU A 27 -7.25 3.09 -10.32
N GLN A 28 -7.88 1.93 -10.49
CA GLN A 28 -7.76 0.80 -9.57
C GLN A 28 -6.34 0.23 -9.60
N ALA A 29 -5.74 0.11 -10.78
CA ALA A 29 -4.36 -0.33 -10.95
C ALA A 29 -3.36 0.67 -10.33
N ALA A 30 -3.58 1.97 -10.51
CA ALA A 30 -2.78 3.02 -9.90
C ALA A 30 -2.87 2.98 -8.36
N THR A 31 -4.09 2.80 -7.83
CA THR A 31 -4.32 2.65 -6.39
C THR A 31 -3.62 1.43 -5.83
N TYR A 32 -3.70 0.29 -6.52
CA TYR A 32 -3.00 -0.93 -6.12
C TYR A 32 -1.47 -0.75 -6.13
N SER A 33 -0.93 -0.09 -7.16
CA SER A 33 0.50 0.24 -7.23
C SER A 33 0.93 1.12 -6.05
N ALA A 34 0.15 2.16 -5.74
CA ALA A 34 0.41 3.04 -4.60
C ALA A 34 0.38 2.27 -3.27
N PHE A 35 -0.63 1.42 -3.06
CA PHE A 35 -0.71 0.55 -1.88
C PHE A 35 0.52 -0.34 -1.76
N MET A 36 0.94 -1.00 -2.84
CA MET A 36 2.11 -1.88 -2.83
C MET A 36 3.40 -1.14 -2.48
N VAL A 37 3.60 0.07 -3.00
CA VAL A 37 4.74 0.92 -2.67
C VAL A 37 4.70 1.31 -1.18
N LEU A 38 3.55 1.76 -0.69
CA LEU A 38 3.36 2.15 0.71
C LEU A 38 3.56 0.98 1.67
N SER A 39 2.96 -0.18 1.42
CA SER A 39 3.13 -1.36 2.26
C SER A 39 4.59 -1.81 2.30
N LYS A 40 5.26 -1.83 1.16
CA LYS A 40 6.67 -2.25 1.05
C LYS A 40 7.61 -1.37 1.85
N TRP A 41 7.56 -0.05 1.63
CA TRP A 41 8.47 0.88 2.31
C TRP A 41 8.01 1.23 3.73
N GLY A 42 6.70 1.29 3.94
CA GLY A 42 6.08 1.52 5.25
C GLY A 42 6.36 0.41 6.25
N ALA A 43 6.30 -0.86 5.84
CA ALA A 43 6.66 -1.98 6.71
C ALA A 43 8.13 -1.90 7.18
N LEU A 44 9.06 -1.54 6.28
CA LEU A 44 10.46 -1.35 6.65
C LEU A 44 10.61 -0.19 7.65
N ALA A 45 9.93 0.94 7.42
CA ALA A 45 9.97 2.08 8.33
C ALA A 45 9.45 1.72 9.73
N ILE A 46 8.33 0.99 9.82
CA ILE A 46 7.78 0.50 11.08
C ILE A 46 8.76 -0.45 11.77
N ALA A 47 9.35 -1.40 11.04
CA ALA A 47 10.33 -2.32 11.61
C ALA A 47 11.56 -1.59 12.19
N CYS A 48 12.09 -0.59 11.48
CA CYS A 48 13.20 0.23 11.97
C CYS A 48 12.82 1.05 13.21
N ALA A 49 11.62 1.65 13.21
CA ALA A 49 11.12 2.41 14.36
C ALA A 49 10.94 1.51 15.59
N LEU A 50 10.36 0.33 15.43
CA LEU A 50 10.20 -0.64 16.52
C LEU A 50 11.55 -1.07 17.08
N LEU A 51 12.50 -1.46 16.21
CA LEU A 51 13.85 -1.84 16.64
C LEU A 51 14.54 -0.72 17.43
N PHE A 52 14.47 0.51 16.93
CA PHE A 52 15.03 1.68 17.59
C PHE A 52 14.43 1.91 18.97
N LEU A 53 13.10 1.98 19.06
CA LEU A 53 12.40 2.29 20.31
C LEU A 53 12.57 1.18 21.35
N VAL A 54 12.59 -0.08 20.92
CA VAL A 54 12.83 -1.23 21.82
C VAL A 54 14.24 -1.16 22.41
N LEU A 55 15.26 -0.93 21.60
CA LEU A 55 16.65 -0.88 22.07
C LEU A 55 16.97 0.37 22.90
N TRP A 56 16.25 1.47 22.65
CA TRP A 56 16.36 2.66 23.47
C TRP A 56 15.68 2.47 24.84
N PHE A 57 14.43 2.01 24.88
CA PHE A 57 13.64 2.02 26.12
C PHE A 57 13.72 0.75 26.96
N GLN A 58 14.40 -0.31 26.52
CA GLN A 58 14.69 -1.45 27.40
C GLN A 58 15.57 -1.05 28.60
N GLN A 59 15.56 -1.84 29.67
CA GLN A 59 16.40 -1.59 30.85
C GLN A 59 17.89 -1.59 30.48
N GLY A 60 18.59 -0.49 30.78
CA GLY A 60 19.98 -0.30 30.35
C GLY A 60 20.14 -0.01 28.85
N GLY A 61 19.06 0.39 28.19
CA GLY A 61 19.03 0.72 26.77
C GLY A 61 19.89 1.92 26.38
N SER A 62 20.19 2.02 25.10
CA SER A 62 21.09 3.04 24.54
C SER A 62 20.51 3.60 23.27
N PHE A 63 20.35 4.92 23.23
CA PHE A 63 19.92 5.65 22.05
C PHE A 63 20.83 5.36 20.85
N ILE A 64 22.15 5.40 21.06
CA ILE A 64 23.14 5.22 19.98
C ILE A 64 23.12 3.79 19.46
N ALA A 65 23.03 2.79 20.36
CA ALA A 65 22.94 1.39 19.95
C ALA A 65 21.64 1.13 19.18
N GLY A 66 20.51 1.66 19.66
CA GLY A 66 19.22 1.55 18.98
C GLY A 66 19.23 2.21 17.60
N LEU A 67 19.75 3.45 17.51
CA LEU A 67 19.82 4.18 16.26
C LEU A 67 20.74 3.48 15.26
N GLY A 68 21.90 3.00 15.72
CA GLY A 68 22.83 2.22 14.90
C GLY A 68 22.19 0.95 14.33
N ALA A 69 21.49 0.18 15.16
CA ALA A 69 20.79 -1.02 14.73
C ALA A 69 19.68 -0.70 13.71
N ALA A 70 18.89 0.36 13.93
CA ALA A 70 17.86 0.79 13.00
C ALA A 70 18.42 1.26 11.66
N VAL A 71 19.56 1.96 11.65
CA VAL A 71 20.25 2.36 10.41
C VAL A 71 20.76 1.14 9.64
N VAL A 72 21.38 0.18 10.32
CA VAL A 72 21.83 -1.07 9.68
C VAL A 72 20.64 -1.82 9.06
N LEU A 73 19.53 -1.96 9.79
CA LEU A 73 18.33 -2.60 9.28
C LEU A 73 17.74 -1.82 8.08
N ALA A 74 17.71 -0.49 8.13
CA ALA A 74 17.24 0.34 7.03
C ALA A 74 18.09 0.15 5.77
N VAL A 75 19.42 0.12 5.89
CA VAL A 75 20.34 -0.07 4.76
C VAL A 75 20.17 -1.46 4.16
N VAL A 76 20.18 -2.51 5.00
CA VAL A 76 19.98 -3.90 4.54
C VAL A 76 18.61 -4.05 3.89
N GLY A 77 17.56 -3.55 4.54
CA GLY A 77 16.19 -3.58 4.03
C GLY A 77 16.04 -2.82 2.71
N PHE A 78 16.70 -1.67 2.57
CA PHE A 78 16.69 -0.90 1.31
C PHE A 78 17.26 -1.72 0.15
N PHE A 79 18.42 -2.35 0.33
CA PHE A 79 19.02 -3.19 -0.72
C PHE A 79 18.25 -4.47 -0.98
N ALA A 80 17.67 -5.09 0.06
CA ALA A 80 16.83 -6.28 -0.09
C ALA A 80 15.52 -5.98 -0.82
N LEU A 81 14.91 -4.81 -0.57
CA LEU A 81 13.65 -4.40 -1.18
C LEU A 81 13.85 -3.69 -2.53
N LYS A 82 15.05 -3.21 -2.85
CA LYS A 82 15.31 -2.57 -4.14
C LYS A 82 14.97 -3.54 -5.28
N SER A 83 13.98 -3.17 -6.07
CA SER A 83 13.55 -3.94 -7.24
C SER A 83 14.74 -4.14 -8.18
N LYS A 84 14.99 -5.38 -8.60
CA LYS A 84 15.89 -5.64 -9.73
C LYS A 84 15.12 -5.33 -11.01
N ARG A 85 15.76 -4.70 -12.01
CA ARG A 85 15.14 -4.55 -13.33
C ARG A 85 14.72 -5.95 -13.81
N ALA A 86 13.44 -6.12 -14.14
CA ALA A 86 12.99 -7.28 -14.88
C ALA A 86 13.76 -7.28 -16.21
N HIS A 87 14.45 -8.39 -16.49
CA HIS A 87 15.13 -8.61 -17.76
C HIS A 87 14.12 -8.79 -18.89
#